data_AF-A0A5T0UGD5-F1
#
_entry.id   AF-A0A5T0UGD5-F1
#
_cell.length_a   1.000
_cell.length_b   1.000
_cell.length_c   1.000
_cell.angle_alpha   90.00
_cell.angle_beta   90.00
_cell.angle_gamma   90.00
#
_symmetry.space_group_name_H-M   'P 1'
#
loop_
_entity.id
_entity.type
_entity.pdbx_description
1 polymer ?
#
loop_
_entity_poly.entity_id
_entity_poly.type
_entity_poly.pdbx_seq_one_letter_code
_entity_poly.pdbx_strand_id
1 'polypeptide(L)'
;SFSALIPGFTAFVFWACVLKGLEALHVPGGLGGLLGVIVGTPLELVAGTLPGMVLCVVINSFFWFCGVNGGQVLQAFVDPVWLKFTTENQELVAAGKAAQHIITLPFKDLFVFIGGGGATIGLALCLFLFSKSKTNKTLGKLAIIPSIFNINTAILFTLPTVLNPIMLIPFVLTPTINALVTYFAMATGLVPLTTGVILPWTMPPIIGGFLATGASWQGAVLQGLLIVI
;
A
#
# COMPACT_ATOMS: atom_id res chain seq x y z
N SER A 1 36.63 -14.26 -0.93
CA SER A 1 37.55 -14.21 0.22
C SER A 1 37.42 -15.52 1.00
N PHE A 2 38.53 -16.16 1.39
CA PHE A 2 38.53 -17.38 2.23
C PHE A 2 37.82 -17.17 3.58
N SER A 3 37.75 -15.92 4.08
CA SER A 3 37.03 -15.57 5.31
C SER A 3 35.52 -15.80 5.26
N ALA A 4 34.91 -15.84 4.06
CA ALA A 4 33.49 -16.11 3.89
C ALA A 4 33.18 -17.61 3.71
N LEU A 5 34.21 -18.45 3.52
CA LEU A 5 34.04 -19.86 3.17
C LEU A 5 33.43 -20.67 4.32
N ILE A 6 33.95 -20.50 5.54
CA ILE A 6 33.46 -21.21 6.72
C ILE A 6 32.03 -20.76 7.07
N PRO A 7 31.70 -19.44 7.19
CA PRO A 7 30.33 -19.01 7.43
C PRO A 7 29.35 -19.47 6.34
N GLY A 8 29.76 -19.40 5.07
CA GLY A 8 28.94 -19.86 3.95
C GLY A 8 28.64 -21.36 4.02
N PHE A 9 29.68 -22.19 4.23
CA PHE A 9 29.52 -23.63 4.35
C PHE A 9 28.59 -24.01 5.52
N THR A 10 28.78 -23.41 6.69
CA THR A 10 27.91 -23.68 7.85
C THR A 10 26.46 -23.29 7.59
N ALA A 11 26.23 -22.14 6.93
CA ALA A 11 24.88 -21.71 6.56
C ALA A 11 24.24 -22.68 5.54
N PHE A 12 24.99 -23.14 4.55
CA PHE A 12 24.51 -24.12 3.57
C PHE A 12 24.15 -25.45 4.21
N VAL A 13 25.03 -26.00 5.06
CA VAL A 13 24.77 -27.26 5.77
C VAL A 13 23.56 -27.12 6.68
N PHE A 14 23.47 -26.03 7.44
CA PHE A 14 22.33 -25.75 8.30
C PHE A 14 21.01 -25.75 7.51
N TRP A 15 20.92 -24.95 6.44
CA TRP A 15 19.70 -24.87 5.63
C TRP A 15 19.40 -26.18 4.90
N ALA A 16 20.40 -26.92 4.43
CA ALA A 16 20.21 -28.24 3.84
C ALA A 16 19.62 -29.23 4.85
N CYS A 17 20.11 -29.24 6.10
CA CYS A 17 19.54 -30.05 7.18
C CYS A 17 18.09 -29.66 7.50
N VAL A 18 17.79 -28.35 7.57
CA VAL A 18 16.41 -27.86 7.78
C VAL A 18 15.48 -28.35 6.68
N LEU A 19 15.87 -28.19 5.41
CA LEU A 19 15.04 -28.61 4.27
C LEU A 19 14.84 -30.14 4.24
N LYS A 20 15.91 -30.92 4.46
CA LYS A 20 15.84 -32.39 4.54
C LYS A 20 15.01 -32.87 5.73
N GLY A 21 15.08 -32.18 6.86
CA GLY A 21 14.25 -32.47 8.03
C GLY A 21 12.76 -32.23 7.76
N LEU A 22 12.42 -31.12 7.09
CA LEU A 22 11.04 -30.83 6.69
C LEU A 22 10.50 -31.83 5.68
N GLU A 23 11.34 -32.28 4.74
CA GLU A 23 11.01 -33.36 3.79
C GLU A 23 10.74 -34.69 4.51
N ALA A 24 11.59 -35.08 5.47
CA ALA A 24 11.42 -36.30 6.27
C ALA A 24 10.15 -36.28 7.14
N LEU A 25 9.76 -35.09 7.62
CA LEU A 25 8.52 -34.87 8.36
C LEU A 25 7.27 -34.75 7.45
N HIS A 26 7.44 -34.91 6.13
CA HIS A 26 6.36 -34.80 5.13
C HIS A 26 5.59 -33.47 5.21
N VAL A 27 6.28 -32.37 5.55
CA VAL A 27 5.65 -31.04 5.62
C VAL A 27 5.26 -30.59 4.20
N PRO A 28 3.95 -30.41 3.90
CA PRO A 28 3.50 -30.01 2.57
C PRO A 28 4.09 -28.66 2.17
N GLY A 29 4.74 -28.58 1.00
CA GLY A 29 5.39 -27.35 0.53
C GLY A 29 6.69 -26.97 1.25
N GLY A 30 7.22 -27.84 2.12
CA GLY A 30 8.49 -27.62 2.83
C GLY A 30 8.49 -26.36 3.69
N LEU A 31 9.60 -25.63 3.72
CA LEU A 31 9.74 -24.40 4.49
C LEU A 31 8.75 -23.32 4.02
N GLY A 32 8.53 -23.20 2.71
CA GLY A 32 7.58 -22.25 2.14
C GLY A 32 6.15 -22.54 2.57
N GLY A 33 5.74 -23.81 2.57
CA GLY A 33 4.43 -24.23 3.08
C GLY A 33 4.27 -23.98 4.58
N LEU A 34 5.30 -24.29 5.38
CA LEU A 34 5.29 -24.03 6.82
C LEU A 34 5.17 -22.53 7.15
N LEU A 35 5.97 -21.69 6.49
CA LEU A 35 5.89 -20.23 6.64
C LEU A 35 4.55 -19.69 6.12
N GLY A 36 4.02 -20.27 5.04
CA GLY A 36 2.70 -19.97 4.53
C GLY A 36 1.62 -20.22 5.58
N VAL A 37 1.64 -21.34 6.30
CA VAL A 37 0.63 -21.65 7.32
C VAL A 37 0.80 -20.81 8.58
N ILE A 38 2.04 -20.61 9.05
CA ILE A 38 2.31 -19.93 10.33
C ILE A 38 2.17 -18.41 10.22
N VAL A 39 2.67 -17.82 9.13
CA VAL A 39 2.73 -16.37 8.94
C VAL A 39 1.79 -15.91 7.84
N GLY A 40 1.79 -16.61 6.71
CA GLY A 40 0.99 -16.24 5.52
C GLY A 40 -0.52 -16.25 5.81
N THR A 41 -1.09 -17.39 6.20
CA THR A 41 -2.54 -17.56 6.37
C THR A 41 -3.15 -16.58 7.38
N PRO A 42 -2.61 -16.40 8.60
CA PRO A 42 -3.16 -15.43 9.53
C PRO A 42 -3.10 -14.01 9.00
N LEU A 43 -2.01 -13.67 8.30
CA LEU A 43 -1.85 -12.35 7.71
C LEU A 43 -2.81 -12.13 6.53
N GLU A 44 -3.03 -13.14 5.69
CA GLU A 44 -4.02 -13.11 4.60
C GLU A 44 -5.43 -12.88 5.11
N LEU A 45 -5.82 -13.55 6.19
CA LEU A 45 -7.14 -13.39 6.82
C LEU A 45 -7.36 -11.98 7.36
N VAL A 46 -6.31 -11.30 7.79
CA VAL A 46 -6.41 -9.91 8.27
C VAL A 46 -6.32 -8.94 7.11
N ALA A 47 -5.25 -9.01 6.31
CA ALA A 47 -4.93 -8.05 5.26
C ALA A 47 -5.92 -8.05 4.09
N GLY A 48 -6.68 -9.14 3.89
CA GLY A 48 -7.76 -9.23 2.90
C GLY A 48 -9.08 -8.61 3.35
N THR A 49 -9.18 -8.08 4.57
CA THR A 49 -10.43 -7.53 5.13
C THR A 49 -10.36 -6.01 5.27
N LEU A 50 -11.53 -5.36 5.21
CA LEU A 50 -11.62 -3.92 5.40
C LEU A 50 -11.12 -3.45 6.78
N PRO A 51 -11.45 -4.11 7.92
CA PRO A 51 -10.85 -3.78 9.21
C PRO A 51 -9.33 -3.95 9.23
N GLY A 52 -8.81 -4.97 8.56
CA GLY A 52 -7.35 -5.16 8.40
C GLY A 52 -6.70 -4.02 7.63
N MET A 53 -7.33 -3.54 6.55
CA MET A 53 -6.84 -2.37 5.83
C MET A 53 -6.81 -1.12 6.71
N VAL A 54 -7.86 -0.88 7.50
CA VAL A 54 -7.90 0.25 8.46
C VAL A 54 -6.81 0.12 9.52
N LEU A 55 -6.56 -1.10 10.03
CA LEU A 55 -5.46 -1.36 10.94
C LEU A 55 -4.10 -1.04 10.29
N CYS A 56 -3.88 -1.45 9.03
CA CYS A 56 -2.66 -1.13 8.29
C CYS A 56 -2.49 0.39 8.10
N VAL A 57 -3.57 1.13 7.85
CA VAL A 57 -3.56 2.60 7.78
C VAL A 57 -3.10 3.19 9.11
N VAL A 58 -3.68 2.75 10.23
CA VAL A 58 -3.31 3.21 11.58
C VAL A 58 -1.83 2.92 11.87
N ILE A 59 -1.35 1.71 11.55
CA ILE A 59 0.06 1.33 11.73
C ILE A 59 0.98 2.23 10.91
N ASN A 60 0.70 2.40 9.62
CA ASN A 60 1.50 3.27 8.75
C ASN A 60 1.53 4.70 9.29
N SER A 61 0.37 5.24 9.67
CA SER A 61 0.26 6.61 10.17
C SER A 61 0.96 6.79 11.51
N PHE A 62 0.93 5.79 12.39
CA PHE A 62 1.68 5.80 13.65
C PHE A 62 3.19 5.80 13.42
N PHE A 63 3.70 4.98 12.49
CA PHE A 63 5.13 5.01 12.17
C PHE A 63 5.55 6.38 11.59
N TRP A 64 4.75 6.95 10.70
CA TRP A 64 5.00 8.31 10.19
C TRP A 64 4.96 9.37 11.28
N PHE A 65 4.05 9.25 12.25
CA PHE A 65 4.02 10.11 13.43
C PHE A 65 5.30 9.99 14.27
N CYS A 66 5.89 8.81 14.36
CA CYS A 66 7.19 8.57 15.00
C CYS A 66 8.40 8.97 14.13
N GLY A 67 8.19 9.46 12.90
CA GLY A 67 9.25 9.83 11.96
C GLY A 67 9.87 8.66 11.19
N VAL A 68 9.26 7.47 11.25
CA VAL A 68 9.65 6.27 10.49
C VAL A 68 8.73 6.14 9.27
N ASN A 69 9.26 5.70 8.13
CA ASN A 69 8.45 5.52 6.94
C ASN A 69 7.49 4.33 7.11
N GLY A 70 6.23 4.61 7.46
CA GLY A 70 5.21 3.58 7.64
C GLY A 70 4.89 2.77 6.38
N GLY A 71 5.07 3.37 5.20
CA GLY A 71 4.86 2.68 3.92
C GLY A 71 5.88 1.57 3.70
N GLN A 72 7.13 1.79 4.11
CA GLN A 72 8.20 0.78 4.08
C GLN A 72 7.96 -0.34 5.09
N VAL A 73 7.36 -0.04 6.25
CA VAL A 73 6.95 -1.07 7.21
C VAL A 73 5.86 -1.96 6.60
N LEU A 74 4.82 -1.38 6.01
CA LEU A 74 3.80 -2.17 5.31
C LEU A 74 4.40 -2.97 4.15
N GLN A 75 5.37 -2.41 3.43
CA GLN A 75 6.04 -3.10 2.33
C GLN A 75 6.79 -4.35 2.76
N ALA A 76 7.47 -4.30 3.91
CA ALA A 76 8.22 -5.44 4.42
C ALA A 76 7.31 -6.60 4.88
N PHE A 77 6.12 -6.29 5.41
CA PHE A 77 5.29 -7.28 6.10
C PHE A 77 3.98 -7.63 5.39
N VAL A 78 3.29 -6.67 4.77
CA VAL A 78 1.91 -6.83 4.29
C VAL A 78 1.82 -6.84 2.77
N ASP A 79 2.64 -6.06 2.07
CA ASP A 79 2.61 -5.99 0.60
C ASP A 79 2.76 -7.36 -0.11
N PRO A 80 3.52 -8.36 0.41
CA PRO A 80 3.54 -9.69 -0.20
C PRO A 80 2.16 -10.34 -0.31
N VAL A 81 1.28 -10.12 0.67
CA VAL A 81 -0.10 -10.64 0.67
C VAL A 81 -0.96 -9.88 -0.35
N TRP A 82 -0.89 -8.55 -0.37
CA TRP A 82 -1.63 -7.77 -1.35
C TRP A 82 -1.15 -7.99 -2.79
N LEU A 83 0.15 -8.27 -2.97
CA LEU A 83 0.71 -8.67 -4.25
C LEU A 83 0.17 -10.03 -4.68
N LYS A 84 0.07 -11.01 -3.77
CA LYS A 84 -0.59 -12.30 -4.05
C LYS A 84 -2.02 -12.09 -4.55
N PHE A 85 -2.85 -11.31 -3.85
CA PHE A 85 -4.22 -11.00 -4.28
C PHE A 85 -4.29 -10.26 -5.63
N THR A 86 -3.28 -9.42 -5.91
CA THR A 86 -3.16 -8.72 -7.19
C THR A 86 -2.91 -9.71 -8.32
N THR A 87 -1.99 -10.66 -8.12
CA THR A 87 -1.68 -11.72 -9.07
C THR A 87 -2.87 -12.66 -9.28
N GLU A 88 -3.57 -13.05 -8.22
CA GLU A 88 -4.79 -13.89 -8.33
C GLU A 88 -5.87 -13.21 -9.17
N ASN A 89 -6.09 -11.90 -8.99
CA ASN A 89 -6.98 -11.13 -9.87
C ASN A 89 -6.46 -11.08 -11.31
N GLN A 90 -5.14 -10.89 -11.51
CA GLN A 90 -4.53 -10.85 -12.84
C GLN A 90 -4.77 -12.16 -13.60
N GLU A 91 -4.60 -13.30 -12.93
CA GLU A 91 -4.81 -14.63 -13.51
C GLU A 91 -6.29 -14.86 -13.87
N LEU A 92 -7.21 -14.47 -12.98
CA LEU A 92 -8.65 -14.54 -13.25
C LEU A 92 -9.03 -13.71 -14.48
N VAL A 93 -8.58 -12.46 -14.54
CA VAL A 93 -8.87 -11.55 -15.66
C VAL A 93 -8.24 -12.06 -16.96
N ALA A 94 -7.02 -12.57 -16.92
CA ALA A 94 -6.36 -13.19 -18.08
C ALA A 94 -7.11 -14.43 -18.60
N ALA A 95 -7.78 -15.17 -17.71
CA ALA A 95 -8.66 -16.29 -18.05
C ALA A 95 -10.08 -15.85 -18.47
N GLY A 96 -10.35 -14.55 -18.62
CA GLY A 96 -11.66 -14.01 -18.98
C GLY A 96 -12.70 -14.07 -17.85
N LYS A 97 -12.26 -14.30 -16.61
CA LYS A 97 -13.11 -14.31 -15.39
C LYS A 97 -13.08 -12.95 -14.70
N ALA A 98 -14.09 -12.67 -13.88
CA ALA A 98 -14.10 -11.48 -13.04
C ALA A 98 -13.05 -11.58 -11.92
N ALA A 99 -12.39 -10.47 -11.62
CA ALA A 99 -11.58 -10.30 -10.43
C ALA A 99 -12.41 -10.56 -9.15
N GLN A 100 -11.76 -11.04 -8.08
CA GLN A 100 -12.42 -11.43 -6.83
C GLN A 100 -11.93 -10.64 -5.62
N HIS A 101 -10.65 -10.29 -5.57
CA HIS A 101 -10.07 -9.54 -4.46
C HIS A 101 -10.32 -8.04 -4.65
N ILE A 102 -10.99 -7.43 -3.68
CA ILE A 102 -11.18 -5.97 -3.64
C ILE A 102 -9.90 -5.29 -3.16
N ILE A 103 -9.34 -5.79 -2.06
CA ILE A 103 -8.14 -5.24 -1.42
C ILE A 103 -6.93 -5.90 -2.05
N THR A 104 -6.21 -5.14 -2.86
CA THR A 104 -5.02 -5.53 -3.62
C THR A 104 -3.91 -4.50 -3.42
N LEU A 105 -2.74 -4.72 -4.01
CA LEU A 105 -1.65 -3.75 -3.92
C LEU A 105 -2.02 -2.43 -4.63
N PRO A 106 -2.60 -2.43 -5.86
CA PRO A 106 -3.11 -1.21 -6.48
C PRO A 106 -4.23 -0.53 -5.68
N PHE A 107 -5.09 -1.28 -4.97
CA PHE A 107 -6.09 -0.70 -4.07
C PHE A 107 -5.42 0.18 -3.01
N LYS A 108 -4.39 -0.35 -2.33
CA LYS A 108 -3.61 0.40 -1.34
C LYS A 108 -2.93 1.61 -1.99
N ASP A 109 -2.08 1.37 -2.98
CA ASP A 109 -1.14 2.37 -3.49
C ASP A 109 -1.83 3.50 -4.25
N LEU A 110 -2.88 3.16 -5.01
CA LEU A 110 -3.50 4.10 -5.95
C LEU A 110 -4.81 4.67 -5.41
N PHE A 111 -5.47 4.05 -4.44
CA PHE A 111 -6.75 4.58 -3.93
C PHE A 111 -6.67 5.00 -2.47
N VAL A 112 -5.96 4.26 -1.61
CA VAL A 112 -5.89 4.59 -0.18
C VAL A 112 -4.86 5.69 0.09
N PHE A 113 -3.63 5.52 -0.38
CA PHE A 113 -2.50 6.42 -0.09
C PHE A 113 -2.22 7.43 -1.23
N ILE A 114 -3.27 8.05 -1.77
CA ILE A 114 -3.17 9.02 -2.87
C ILE A 114 -2.42 10.28 -2.44
N GLY A 115 -1.29 10.56 -3.06
CA GLY A 115 -0.43 11.68 -2.69
C GLY A 115 0.56 11.32 -1.59
N GLY A 116 0.78 10.04 -1.30
CA GLY A 116 1.78 9.54 -0.36
C GLY A 116 1.20 8.98 0.93
N GLY A 117 2.06 8.78 1.94
CA GLY A 117 1.77 7.97 3.14
C GLY A 117 0.53 8.32 3.98
N GLY A 118 -0.15 9.45 3.75
CA GLY A 118 -1.40 9.80 4.45
C GLY A 118 -2.41 10.50 3.57
N ALA A 119 -2.45 10.14 2.28
CA ALA A 119 -3.35 10.72 1.30
C ALA A 119 -3.19 12.25 1.11
N THR A 120 -1.93 12.74 1.09
CA THR A 120 -1.63 14.17 1.30
C THR A 120 -1.75 15.06 0.06
N ILE A 121 -2.19 14.57 -1.09
CA ILE A 121 -2.35 15.41 -2.29
C ILE A 121 -3.41 16.50 -2.09
N GLY A 122 -4.51 16.18 -1.40
CA GLY A 122 -5.53 17.17 -1.03
C GLY A 122 -4.96 18.26 -0.14
N LEU A 123 -4.09 17.90 0.81
CA LEU A 123 -3.37 18.88 1.63
C LEU A 123 -2.41 19.75 0.80
N ALA A 124 -1.68 19.17 -0.15
CA ALA A 124 -0.81 19.93 -1.05
C ALA A 124 -1.59 20.99 -1.86
N LEU A 125 -2.74 20.58 -2.41
CA LEU A 125 -3.67 21.44 -3.13
C LEU A 125 -4.23 22.55 -2.23
N CYS A 126 -4.62 22.21 -1.00
CA CYS A 126 -5.12 23.17 -0.03
C CYS A 126 -4.07 24.22 0.35
N LEU A 127 -2.82 23.80 0.57
CA LEU A 127 -1.71 24.71 0.85
C LEU A 127 -1.44 25.64 -0.33
N PHE A 128 -1.50 25.14 -1.55
CA PHE A 128 -1.24 25.90 -2.76
C PHE A 128 -2.35 26.92 -3.08
N LEU A 129 -3.61 26.50 -3.02
CA LEU A 129 -4.77 27.28 -3.47
C LEU A 129 -5.36 28.17 -2.37
N PHE A 130 -5.48 27.65 -1.15
CA PHE A 130 -6.28 28.30 -0.09
C PHE A 130 -5.46 28.87 1.06
N SER A 131 -4.15 28.61 1.13
CA SER A 131 -3.34 29.11 2.23
C SER A 131 -3.13 30.62 2.17
N LYS A 132 -3.41 31.30 3.29
CA LYS A 132 -3.12 32.73 3.50
C LYS A 132 -1.69 32.99 3.95
N SER A 133 -1.01 32.00 4.55
CA SER A 133 0.37 32.12 5.00
C SER A 133 1.33 32.02 3.83
N LYS A 134 2.26 32.99 3.70
CA LYS A 134 3.28 33.00 2.65
C LYS A 134 4.15 31.75 2.71
N THR A 135 4.53 31.30 3.90
CA THR A 135 5.33 30.08 4.11
C THR A 135 4.60 28.84 3.62
N ASN A 136 3.35 28.66 4.05
CA ASN A 136 2.53 27.50 3.67
C ASN A 136 2.19 27.49 2.18
N LYS A 137 1.94 28.67 1.59
CA LYS A 137 1.70 28.79 0.14
C LYS A 137 2.94 28.45 -0.68
N THR A 138 4.13 28.85 -0.21
CA THR A 138 5.41 28.42 -0.82
C THR A 138 5.61 26.92 -0.69
N LEU A 139 5.31 26.34 0.47
CA LEU A 139 5.36 24.88 0.65
C LEU A 139 4.41 24.16 -0.31
N GLY A 140 3.16 24.63 -0.46
CA GLY A 140 2.20 24.06 -1.41
C GLY A 140 2.72 24.07 -2.86
N LYS A 141 3.35 25.17 -3.28
CA LYS A 141 3.99 25.27 -4.61
C LYS A 141 5.12 24.26 -4.82
N LEU A 142 5.92 24.01 -3.78
CA LEU A 142 7.03 23.06 -3.85
C LEU A 142 6.57 21.61 -3.75
N ALA A 143 5.50 21.36 -2.98
CA ALA A 143 5.00 20.02 -2.70
C ALA A 143 4.06 19.47 -3.77
N ILE A 144 3.38 20.31 -4.56
CA ILE A 144 2.33 19.85 -5.47
C ILE A 144 2.87 18.91 -6.56
N ILE A 145 4.01 19.22 -7.17
CA ILE A 145 4.60 18.38 -8.22
C ILE A 145 5.00 17.01 -7.66
N PRO A 146 5.78 16.91 -6.56
CA PRO A 146 6.02 15.63 -5.91
C PRO A 146 4.74 14.88 -5.51
N SER A 147 3.72 15.59 -5.02
CA SER A 147 2.46 14.99 -4.57
C SER A 147 1.67 14.34 -5.71
N ILE A 148 1.77 14.88 -6.94
CA ILE A 148 1.19 14.25 -8.14
C ILE A 148 1.83 12.88 -8.41
N PHE A 149 3.09 12.67 -8.02
CA PHE A 149 3.76 11.37 -8.10
C PHE A 149 3.72 10.62 -6.76
N ASN A 150 2.76 10.95 -5.89
CA ASN A 150 2.58 10.36 -4.56
C ASN A 150 3.78 10.53 -3.60
N ILE A 151 4.67 11.48 -3.87
CA ILE A 151 5.82 11.81 -3.01
C ILE A 151 5.46 12.99 -2.11
N ASN A 152 5.43 12.77 -0.79
CA ASN A 152 4.99 13.78 0.19
C ASN A 152 6.02 14.15 1.26
N THR A 153 7.29 13.79 1.07
CA THR A 153 8.37 14.09 2.02
C THR A 153 8.46 15.58 2.35
N ALA A 154 8.26 16.46 1.37
CA ALA A 154 8.23 17.91 1.59
C ALA A 154 7.14 18.32 2.61
N ILE A 155 5.93 17.76 2.50
CA ILE A 155 4.85 18.02 3.47
C ILE A 155 5.19 17.42 4.83
N LEU A 156 5.63 16.16 4.83
CA LEU A 156 5.88 15.39 6.04
C LEU A 156 6.96 15.98 6.96
N PHE A 157 7.99 16.58 6.37
CA PHE A 157 9.12 17.15 7.10
C PHE A 157 9.05 18.67 7.27
N THR A 158 8.27 19.38 6.43
CA THR A 158 8.16 20.85 6.54
C THR A 158 6.97 21.29 7.38
N LEU A 159 5.84 20.58 7.30
CA LEU A 159 4.84 20.68 8.34
C LEU A 159 5.30 19.79 9.49
N PRO A 160 5.10 20.20 10.75
CA PRO A 160 5.33 19.34 11.90
C PRO A 160 4.23 18.27 11.87
N THR A 161 4.37 17.26 11.01
CA THR A 161 3.48 16.08 10.94
C THR A 161 4.00 15.00 11.88
N VAL A 162 5.33 14.88 11.97
CA VAL A 162 6.03 14.07 12.96
C VAL A 162 5.79 14.64 14.35
N LEU A 163 5.39 13.77 15.29
CA LEU A 163 5.09 14.10 16.69
C LEU A 163 4.03 15.19 16.92
N ASN A 164 3.17 15.46 15.92
CA ASN A 164 2.07 16.42 16.06
C ASN A 164 0.70 15.70 16.10
N PRO A 165 0.05 15.64 17.27
CA PRO A 165 -1.24 14.97 17.41
C PRO A 165 -2.35 15.59 16.55
N ILE A 166 -2.30 16.89 16.25
CA ILE A 166 -3.30 17.57 15.42
C ILE A 166 -3.22 17.06 13.98
N MET A 167 -2.00 16.86 13.46
CA MET A 167 -1.79 16.34 12.11
C MET A 167 -1.97 14.83 12.03
N LEU A 168 -1.79 14.09 13.13
CA LEU A 168 -2.05 12.65 13.17
C LEU A 168 -3.52 12.32 12.84
N ILE A 169 -4.46 13.14 13.29
CA ILE A 169 -5.91 12.93 13.06
C ILE A 169 -6.23 12.85 11.56
N PRO A 170 -5.99 13.88 10.72
CA PRO A 170 -6.24 13.79 9.28
C PRO A 170 -5.36 12.73 8.60
N PHE A 171 -4.14 12.52 9.09
CA PHE A 171 -3.23 11.51 8.53
C PHE A 171 -3.69 10.06 8.74
N VAL A 172 -4.59 9.81 9.70
CA VAL A 172 -5.27 8.52 9.88
C VAL A 172 -6.64 8.52 9.21
N LEU A 173 -7.43 9.58 9.41
CA LEU A 173 -8.82 9.63 8.96
C LEU A 173 -8.94 9.68 7.44
N THR A 174 -8.16 10.52 6.75
CA THR A 174 -8.24 10.65 5.28
C THR A 174 -7.98 9.32 4.57
N PRO A 175 -6.85 8.60 4.80
CA PRO A 175 -6.65 7.29 4.18
C PRO A 175 -7.69 6.25 4.64
N THR A 176 -8.20 6.34 5.87
CA THR A 176 -9.29 5.46 6.33
C THR A 176 -10.56 5.69 5.53
N ILE A 177 -10.97 6.95 5.34
CA ILE A 177 -12.14 7.31 4.52
C ILE A 177 -11.91 6.87 3.08
N ASN A 178 -10.71 7.06 2.54
CA ASN A 178 -10.39 6.60 1.18
C ASN A 178 -10.52 5.08 1.05
N ALA A 179 -10.05 4.32 2.04
CA ALA A 179 -10.23 2.87 2.06
C ALA A 179 -11.70 2.48 2.10
N LEU A 180 -12.51 3.11 2.95
CA LEU A 180 -13.96 2.84 3.04
C LEU A 180 -14.67 3.16 1.73
N VAL A 181 -14.48 4.36 1.19
CA VAL A 181 -15.14 4.82 -0.04
C VAL A 181 -14.74 3.93 -1.22
N THR A 182 -13.45 3.63 -1.37
CA THR A 182 -12.96 2.75 -2.44
C THR A 182 -13.52 1.34 -2.29
N TYR A 183 -13.50 0.78 -1.08
CA TYR A 183 -14.00 -0.56 -0.83
C TYR A 183 -15.48 -0.69 -1.19
N PHE A 184 -16.34 0.24 -0.74
CA PHE A 184 -17.76 0.17 -1.03
C PHE A 184 -18.07 0.49 -2.50
N ALA A 185 -17.36 1.42 -3.12
CA ALA A 185 -17.50 1.69 -4.56
C ALA A 185 -17.18 0.44 -5.40
N MET A 186 -16.16 -0.32 -5.01
CA MET A 186 -15.78 -1.57 -5.66
C MET A 186 -16.71 -2.75 -5.31
N ALA A 187 -17.08 -2.90 -4.04
CA ALA A 187 -17.95 -3.98 -3.56
C ALA A 187 -19.37 -3.91 -4.13
N THR A 188 -19.87 -2.70 -4.38
CA THR A 188 -21.20 -2.48 -4.99
C THR A 188 -21.18 -2.55 -6.52
N GLY A 189 -20.00 -2.68 -7.13
CA GLY A 189 -19.84 -2.70 -8.58
C GLY A 189 -19.94 -1.33 -9.27
N LEU A 190 -20.02 -0.23 -8.50
CA LEU A 190 -20.01 1.13 -9.06
C LEU A 190 -18.68 1.42 -9.78
N VAL A 191 -17.58 0.90 -9.25
CA VAL A 191 -16.24 0.97 -9.82
C VAL A 191 -15.73 -0.47 -10.00
N PRO A 192 -15.15 -0.83 -11.17
CA PRO A 192 -14.57 -2.14 -11.35
C PRO A 192 -13.46 -2.43 -10.34
N LEU A 193 -13.28 -3.71 -9.99
CA LEU A 193 -12.15 -4.13 -9.16
C LEU A 193 -10.84 -3.91 -9.91
N THR A 194 -9.75 -3.83 -9.17
CA THR A 194 -8.41 -3.76 -9.76
C THR A 194 -8.12 -5.05 -10.55
N THR A 195 -7.69 -4.90 -11.79
CA THR A 195 -7.54 -6.00 -12.77
C THR A 195 -6.28 -6.83 -12.58
N GLY A 196 -5.42 -6.47 -11.62
CA GLY A 196 -4.13 -7.12 -11.40
C GLY A 196 -2.95 -6.47 -12.12
N VAL A 197 -3.18 -5.39 -12.89
CA VAL A 197 -2.08 -4.59 -13.46
C VAL A 197 -1.28 -3.94 -12.33
N ILE A 198 -0.03 -4.37 -12.17
CA ILE A 198 0.89 -3.81 -11.19
C ILE A 198 1.46 -2.50 -11.74
N LEU A 199 1.00 -1.38 -11.18
CA LEU A 199 1.49 -0.04 -11.48
C LEU A 199 2.41 0.42 -10.35
N PRO A 200 3.43 1.23 -10.65
CA PRO A 200 4.23 1.84 -9.60
C PRO A 200 3.35 2.73 -8.73
N TRP A 201 3.57 2.74 -7.42
CA TRP A 201 2.86 3.62 -6.47
C TRP A 201 3.05 5.11 -6.77
N THR A 202 4.05 5.49 -7.57
CA THR A 202 4.26 6.86 -8.06
C THR A 202 3.42 7.22 -9.29
N MET A 203 2.59 6.31 -9.79
CA MET A 203 1.72 6.57 -10.93
C MET A 203 0.79 7.74 -10.61
N PRO A 204 0.73 8.78 -11.46
CA PRO A 204 -0.11 9.93 -11.20
C PRO A 204 -1.57 9.56 -10.95
N PRO A 205 -2.23 10.17 -9.95
CA PRO A 205 -3.65 10.02 -9.74
C PRO A 205 -4.44 10.39 -11.01
N ILE A 206 -5.69 9.95 -11.07
CA ILE A 206 -6.56 9.85 -12.25
C ILE A 206 -6.07 8.78 -13.25
N ILE A 207 -4.82 8.86 -13.71
CA ILE A 207 -4.24 7.91 -14.68
C ILE A 207 -4.07 6.54 -14.02
N GLY A 208 -3.54 6.50 -12.80
CA GLY A 208 -3.35 5.26 -12.06
C GLY A 208 -4.66 4.52 -11.82
N GLY A 209 -5.73 5.22 -11.46
CA GLY A 209 -7.05 4.64 -11.20
C GLY A 209 -7.69 4.10 -12.48
N PHE A 210 -7.55 4.83 -13.58
CA PHE A 210 -7.98 4.37 -14.91
C PHE A 210 -7.30 3.04 -15.29
N LEU A 211 -5.97 3.01 -15.22
CA LEU A 211 -5.19 1.84 -15.63
C LEU A 211 -5.39 0.64 -14.69
N ALA A 212 -5.43 0.87 -13.38
CA ALA A 212 -5.58 -0.20 -12.39
C ALA A 212 -6.92 -0.94 -12.51
N THR A 213 -7.96 -0.24 -12.95
CA THR A 213 -9.33 -0.78 -13.13
C THR A 213 -9.58 -1.28 -14.56
N GLY A 214 -8.51 -1.53 -15.33
CA GLY A 214 -8.65 -2.10 -16.68
C GLY A 214 -9.06 -1.07 -17.74
N ALA A 215 -8.51 0.14 -17.66
CA ALA A 215 -8.88 1.27 -18.51
C ALA A 215 -10.36 1.71 -18.32
N SER A 216 -10.86 1.64 -17.08
CA SER A 216 -12.20 2.10 -16.73
C SER A 216 -12.19 3.57 -16.27
N TRP A 217 -13.06 4.39 -16.87
CA TRP A 217 -13.22 5.80 -16.49
C TRP A 217 -13.75 5.95 -15.06
N GLN A 218 -14.50 4.97 -14.54
CA GLN A 218 -14.98 4.97 -13.16
C GLN A 218 -13.84 4.98 -12.14
N GLY A 219 -12.73 4.28 -12.43
CA GLY A 219 -11.54 4.31 -11.57
C GLY A 219 -10.86 5.68 -11.52
N ALA A 220 -10.82 6.39 -12.66
CA ALA A 220 -10.33 7.77 -12.73
C ALA A 220 -11.20 8.74 -11.92
N VAL A 221 -12.53 8.64 -12.07
CA VAL A 221 -13.49 9.47 -11.35
C VAL A 221 -13.41 9.22 -9.83
N LEU A 222 -13.27 7.95 -9.42
CA LEU A 222 -13.10 7.61 -8.01
C LEU A 222 -11.84 8.28 -7.43
N GLN A 223 -10.69 8.21 -8.09
CA GLN A 223 -9.49 8.92 -7.62
C GLN A 223 -9.71 10.45 -7.55
N GLY A 224 -10.41 11.03 -8.51
CA GLY A 224 -10.78 12.45 -8.46
C GLY A 224 -11.61 12.79 -7.22
N LEU A 225 -12.60 11.95 -6.89
CA LEU A 225 -13.41 12.09 -5.68
C LEU A 225 -12.57 11.96 -4.42
N LEU A 226 -11.67 10.97 -4.36
CA LEU A 226 -10.79 10.73 -3.21
C LEU A 226 -9.77 11.85 -2.97
N ILE A 227 -9.41 12.62 -4.01
CA ILE A 227 -8.56 13.82 -3.86
C ILE A 227 -9.33 14.99 -3.25
N VAL A 228 -10.65 15.05 -3.51
CA VAL A 228 -11.53 16.11 -3.00
C VAL A 228 -11.91 15.87 -1.53
N ILE A 229 -12.03 14.60 -1.14
CA ILE A 229 -12.23 14.14 0.25
C ILE A 229 -10.98 14.43 1.10
#